data_AF-A0A945GZI4-F1
#
_entry.id   AF-A0A945GZI4-F1
#
_cell.length_a   1.000
_cell.length_b   1.000
_cell.length_c   1.000
_cell.angle_alpha   90.00
_cell.angle_beta   90.00
_cell.angle_gamma   90.00
#
_symmetry.space_group_name_H-M   'P 1'
#
loop_
_entity.id
_entity.type
_entity.pdbx_description
1 polymer ?
#
loop_
_entity_poly.entity_id
_entity_poly.type
_entity_poly.pdbx_seq_one_letter_code
_entity_poly.pdbx_strand_id
1 'polypeptide(L)'
;MLINFSNYYKKIKENKLSVVLVLFFLAMLFLTILSSCRQNTVESAKIKTVAEIQTIDKRQFDQFVLTSKDVSGNIQETSFVVVAGNNLNVRSKPNVSAEVNAVLPIADRLQIIFQKPHKEKINNFEGTWILATGDKARGWLFDFFMAYPSKFQTLYTPSAKQSTFINPQDKQTYTFTFQDTNFTLTPGPVQGKMYRFRDLIWAKPDNYYDTPQKELYFFYLDQKGHLKLEN
;
A
#
# COMPACT_ATOMS: atom_id res chain seq x y z
N MET A 1 -41.55 -23.19 29.00
CA MET A 1 -41.53 -24.53 29.64
C MET A 1 -40.47 -24.49 30.74
N LEU A 2 -40.87 -24.21 31.99
CA LEU A 2 -39.97 -24.10 33.13
C LEU A 2 -39.86 -25.48 33.80
N ILE A 3 -38.67 -26.08 33.77
CA ILE A 3 -38.41 -27.37 34.39
C ILE A 3 -38.26 -27.14 35.90
N ASN A 4 -39.10 -27.81 36.69
CA ASN A 4 -39.11 -27.71 38.15
C ASN A 4 -38.04 -28.64 38.75
N PHE A 5 -36.92 -28.07 39.17
CA PHE A 5 -35.73 -28.79 39.66
C PHE A 5 -35.84 -29.32 41.10
N SER A 6 -36.93 -29.04 41.83
CA SER A 6 -37.02 -29.38 43.25
C SER A 6 -37.10 -30.89 43.53
N ASN A 7 -37.65 -31.67 42.59
CA ASN A 7 -37.75 -33.13 42.73
C ASN A 7 -36.45 -33.88 42.41
N TYR A 8 -35.47 -33.26 41.75
CA TYR A 8 -34.22 -33.94 41.37
C TYR A 8 -33.25 -34.08 42.56
N TYR A 9 -33.24 -33.10 43.47
CA TYR A 9 -32.34 -33.08 44.62
C TYR A 9 -32.68 -34.11 45.71
N LYS A 10 -33.96 -34.48 45.86
CA LYS A 10 -34.38 -35.40 46.94
C LYS A 10 -33.89 -36.84 46.71
N LYS A 11 -33.67 -37.25 45.46
CA LYS A 11 -33.23 -38.61 45.10
C LYS A 11 -31.70 -38.83 45.17
N ILE A 12 -30.91 -37.74 45.20
CA ILE A 12 -29.44 -37.81 45.23
C ILE A 12 -28.91 -38.04 46.67
N LYS A 13 -29.71 -37.73 47.70
CA LYS A 13 -29.27 -37.77 49.10
C LYS A 13 -29.00 -39.19 49.66
N GLU A 14 -29.54 -40.24 49.04
CA GLU A 14 -29.40 -41.62 49.52
C GLU A 14 -28.25 -42.40 48.87
N ASN A 15 -27.67 -41.90 47.77
CA ASN A 15 -26.60 -42.58 47.04
C ASN A 15 -25.28 -41.83 47.15
N LYS A 16 -24.55 -42.06 48.26
CA LYS A 16 -23.22 -41.48 48.49
C LYS A 16 -22.24 -41.74 47.34
N LEU A 17 -22.43 -42.84 46.59
CA LEU A 17 -21.61 -43.19 45.42
C LEU A 17 -21.82 -42.25 44.24
N SER A 18 -23.03 -41.69 44.06
CA SER A 18 -23.35 -40.80 42.93
C SER A 18 -22.73 -39.41 43.09
N VAL A 19 -22.66 -38.91 44.33
CA VAL A 19 -22.07 -37.60 44.61
C VAL A 19 -20.55 -37.60 44.38
N VAL A 20 -19.87 -38.69 44.75
CA VAL A 20 -18.42 -38.84 44.52
C VAL A 20 -18.10 -38.89 43.03
N LEU A 21 -18.92 -39.58 42.23
CA LEU A 21 -18.74 -39.67 40.78
C LEU A 21 -18.94 -38.31 40.09
N VAL A 22 -19.96 -37.55 40.48
CA VAL A 22 -20.20 -36.20 39.94
C VAL A 22 -19.06 -35.24 40.29
N LEU A 23 -18.54 -35.30 41.51
CA LEU A 23 -17.38 -34.50 41.92
C LEU A 23 -16.11 -34.89 41.15
N PHE A 24 -15.93 -36.18 40.86
CA PHE A 24 -14.79 -36.67 40.08
C PHE A 24 -14.85 -36.17 38.62
N PHE A 25 -16.04 -36.19 38.01
CA PHE A 25 -16.23 -35.63 36.66
C PHE A 25 -16.03 -34.11 36.62
N LEU A 26 -16.50 -33.37 37.63
CA LEU A 26 -16.25 -31.93 37.76
C LEU A 26 -14.76 -31.61 37.94
N ALA A 27 -14.02 -32.41 38.71
CA ALA A 27 -12.58 -32.24 38.89
C ALA A 27 -11.80 -32.50 37.60
N MET A 28 -12.16 -33.56 36.86
CA MET A 28 -11.58 -33.86 35.55
C MET A 28 -11.86 -32.76 34.52
N LEU A 29 -13.06 -32.16 34.54
CA LEU A 29 -13.41 -31.02 33.67
C LEU A 29 -12.63 -29.75 34.06
N PHE A 30 -12.34 -29.55 35.34
CA PHE A 30 -11.52 -28.41 35.80
C PHE A 30 -10.04 -28.56 35.40
N LEU A 31 -9.51 -29.79 35.46
CA LEU A 31 -8.14 -30.10 35.04
C LEU A 31 -7.92 -29.90 33.54
N THR A 32 -8.91 -30.19 32.69
CA THR A 32 -8.80 -29.96 31.24
C THR A 32 -8.87 -28.48 30.88
N ILE A 33 -9.67 -27.66 31.59
CA ILE A 33 -9.69 -26.20 31.40
C ILE A 33 -8.36 -25.56 31.84
N LEU A 34 -7.77 -26.00 32.94
CA LEU A 34 -6.49 -25.48 33.42
C LEU A 34 -5.31 -25.85 32.49
N SER A 35 -5.39 -26.96 31.75
CA SER A 35 -4.37 -27.34 30.75
C SER A 35 -4.39 -26.45 29.49
N SER A 36 -5.44 -25.65 29.26
CA SER A 36 -5.53 -24.74 28.11
C SER A 36 -5.00 -23.33 28.40
N CYS A 37 -4.61 -23.04 29.65
CA CYS A 37 -4.03 -21.75 30.07
C CYS A 37 -2.57 -21.92 30.50
N ARG A 38 -1.70 -22.46 29.63
CA ARG A 38 -0.26 -22.43 29.88
C ARG A 38 0.55 -22.29 28.60
N GLN A 39 0.62 -21.06 28.09
CA GLN A 39 1.80 -20.48 27.46
C GLN A 39 1.53 -19.00 27.23
N ASN A 40 2.00 -18.16 28.15
CA ASN A 40 2.41 -16.77 27.94
C ASN A 40 3.06 -16.31 29.24
N THR A 41 4.25 -16.83 29.50
CA THR A 41 5.13 -16.25 30.51
C THR A 41 5.75 -15.00 29.91
N VAL A 42 5.33 -13.87 30.46
CA VAL A 42 5.95 -12.56 30.33
C VAL A 42 7.36 -12.66 30.91
N GLU A 43 8.38 -12.46 30.06
CA GLU A 43 9.71 -12.11 30.51
C GLU A 43 9.86 -10.58 30.50
N SER A 44 10.51 -10.10 31.54
CA SER A 44 10.45 -8.76 32.12
C SER A 44 10.96 -7.64 31.21
N ALA A 45 10.30 -6.49 31.36
CA ALA A 45 10.65 -5.19 30.81
C ALA A 45 12.14 -4.83 30.98
N LYS A 46 12.80 -4.62 29.84
CA LYS A 46 13.89 -3.66 29.71
C LYS A 46 13.39 -2.55 28.79
N ILE A 47 13.39 -1.35 29.34
CA ILE A 47 12.85 -0.09 28.80
C ILE A 47 13.16 0.03 27.30
N LYS A 48 12.12 -0.04 26.47
CA LYS A 48 12.18 0.28 25.04
C LYS A 48 11.66 1.70 24.84
N THR A 49 12.56 2.51 24.29
CA THR A 49 12.38 3.87 23.82
C THR A 49 11.25 3.96 22.78
N VAL A 50 10.70 5.17 22.66
CA VAL A 50 9.59 5.63 21.80
C VAL A 50 9.88 5.42 20.30
N ALA A 51 9.95 4.16 19.86
CA ALA A 51 10.10 3.74 18.46
C ALA A 51 8.98 2.80 18.00
N GLU A 52 7.92 2.66 18.77
CA GLU A 52 6.77 1.80 18.50
C GLU A 52 5.58 2.59 17.93
N ILE A 53 5.76 3.23 16.77
CA ILE A 53 4.66 3.62 15.86
C ILE A 53 4.94 3.20 14.39
N GLN A 54 6.08 2.58 14.06
CA GLN A 54 6.38 2.19 12.66
C GLN A 54 6.88 0.75 12.50
N THR A 55 6.10 -0.22 12.96
CA THR A 55 6.26 -1.62 12.57
C THR A 55 5.01 -2.09 11.84
N ILE A 56 4.80 -1.56 10.63
CA ILE A 56 4.17 -2.36 9.58
C ILE A 56 5.09 -3.57 9.38
N ASP A 57 4.52 -4.76 9.50
CA ASP A 57 5.22 -6.04 9.62
C ASP A 57 6.15 -6.32 8.42
N LYS A 58 7.45 -6.04 8.60
CA LYS A 58 8.51 -6.33 7.61
C LYS A 58 8.55 -7.81 7.20
N ARG A 59 7.98 -8.73 7.98
CA ARG A 59 8.08 -10.18 7.73
C ARG A 59 7.26 -10.67 6.54
N GLN A 60 6.26 -9.91 6.06
CA GLN A 60 5.54 -10.27 4.83
C GLN A 60 6.28 -9.89 3.54
N PHE A 61 7.34 -9.08 3.62
CA PHE A 61 8.06 -8.56 2.44
C PHE A 61 9.31 -9.38 2.05
N ASP A 62 9.77 -10.27 2.92
CA ASP A 62 11.04 -11.00 2.76
C ASP A 62 10.98 -12.24 1.84
N GLN A 63 9.85 -12.51 1.19
CA GLN A 63 9.71 -13.71 0.34
C GLN A 63 10.03 -13.53 -1.15
N PHE A 64 10.41 -12.33 -1.61
CA PHE A 64 10.84 -12.13 -2.99
C PHE A 64 12.32 -12.50 -3.18
N VAL A 65 12.61 -13.80 -3.21
CA VAL A 65 13.92 -14.30 -3.66
C VAL A 65 13.93 -14.28 -5.19
N LEU A 66 14.69 -13.36 -5.79
CA LEU A 66 15.01 -13.41 -7.22
C LEU A 66 15.78 -14.71 -7.46
N THR A 67 15.18 -15.67 -8.17
CA THR A 67 15.85 -16.95 -8.43
C THR A 67 16.84 -16.78 -9.58
N SER A 68 17.89 -17.60 -9.64
CA SER A 68 18.89 -17.55 -10.72
C SER A 68 18.30 -17.70 -12.14
N LYS A 69 17.09 -18.25 -12.25
CA LYS A 69 16.31 -18.35 -13.50
C LYS A 69 15.72 -17.02 -13.95
N ASP A 70 15.57 -16.05 -13.05
CA ASP A 70 15.06 -14.70 -13.32
C ASP A 70 16.19 -13.70 -13.69
N VAL A 71 17.47 -14.11 -13.62
CA VAL A 71 18.66 -13.23 -13.75
C VAL A 71 19.06 -12.97 -15.20
N SER A 72 18.08 -12.65 -16.05
CA SER A 72 18.35 -12.06 -17.37
C SER A 72 17.93 -10.59 -17.48
N GLY A 73 17.49 -9.97 -16.38
CA GLY A 73 17.03 -8.57 -16.35
C GLY A 73 18.01 -7.60 -15.70
N ASN A 74 17.67 -6.31 -15.80
CA ASN A 74 18.49 -5.22 -15.29
C ASN A 74 17.99 -4.78 -13.91
N ILE A 75 18.91 -4.69 -12.95
CA ILE A 75 18.68 -4.04 -11.65
C ILE A 75 18.66 -2.52 -11.90
N GLN A 76 17.60 -1.84 -11.47
CA GLN A 76 17.43 -0.40 -11.67
C GLN A 76 17.20 0.34 -10.35
N GLU A 77 18.08 0.12 -9.37
CA GLU A 77 17.96 0.59 -7.99
C GLU A 77 17.75 2.11 -7.81
N THR A 78 17.86 2.93 -8.85
CA THR A 78 17.69 4.40 -8.77
C THR A 78 16.54 4.96 -9.61
N SER A 79 15.77 4.13 -10.33
CA SER A 79 14.67 4.59 -11.17
C SER A 79 13.35 4.64 -10.37
N PHE A 80 12.81 5.85 -10.16
CA PHE A 80 11.43 6.01 -9.70
C PHE A 80 10.45 5.96 -10.87
N VAL A 81 9.24 5.49 -10.59
CA VAL A 81 8.15 5.45 -11.56
C VAL A 81 6.83 5.75 -10.88
N VAL A 82 5.87 6.28 -11.65
CA VAL A 82 4.56 6.71 -11.14
C VAL A 82 3.47 5.84 -11.75
N VAL A 83 2.53 5.38 -10.93
CA VAL A 83 1.39 4.58 -11.39
C VAL A 83 0.46 5.44 -12.25
N ALA A 84 0.26 5.05 -13.51
CA ALA A 84 -0.59 5.74 -14.48
C ALA A 84 -1.95 5.08 -14.72
N GLY A 85 -2.16 3.89 -14.16
CA GLY A 85 -3.43 3.18 -14.18
C GLY A 85 -4.20 3.38 -12.88
N ASN A 86 -5.53 3.34 -12.94
CA ASN A 86 -6.34 3.33 -11.73
C ASN A 86 -6.43 1.91 -11.16
N ASN A 87 -6.37 1.77 -9.83
CA ASN A 87 -6.47 0.49 -9.11
C ASN A 87 -5.57 -0.61 -9.69
N LEU A 88 -4.28 -0.31 -9.82
CA LEU A 88 -3.33 -1.23 -10.44
C LEU A 88 -2.93 -2.36 -9.47
N ASN A 89 -3.15 -3.60 -9.90
CA ASN A 89 -2.80 -4.78 -9.12
C ASN A 89 -1.28 -4.99 -9.05
N VAL A 90 -0.77 -5.07 -7.82
CA VAL A 90 0.59 -5.54 -7.50
C VAL A 90 0.53 -7.03 -7.24
N ARG A 91 1.36 -7.82 -7.93
CA ARG A 91 1.27 -9.29 -7.90
C ARG A 91 2.47 -9.97 -7.26
N SER A 92 2.26 -11.17 -6.73
CA SER A 92 3.33 -12.00 -6.16
C SER A 92 4.30 -12.55 -7.22
N LYS A 93 3.88 -12.68 -8.47
CA LYS A 93 4.69 -13.17 -9.60
C LYS A 93 4.41 -12.34 -10.86
N PRO A 94 5.35 -12.30 -11.84
CA PRO A 94 5.18 -11.55 -13.09
C PRO A 94 4.28 -12.31 -14.07
N ASN A 95 3.01 -12.47 -13.71
CA ASN A 95 1.98 -13.01 -14.60
C ASN A 95 0.59 -12.51 -14.17
N VAL A 96 -0.39 -12.54 -15.08
CA VAL A 96 -1.74 -12.00 -14.82
C VAL A 96 -2.63 -12.87 -13.92
N SER A 97 -2.29 -14.14 -13.72
CA SER A 97 -3.04 -15.09 -12.88
C SER A 97 -2.48 -15.21 -11.46
N ALA A 98 -1.37 -14.54 -11.15
CA ALA A 98 -0.74 -14.55 -9.85
C ALA A 98 -1.58 -13.83 -8.81
N GLU A 99 -1.43 -14.23 -7.55
CA GLU A 99 -2.06 -13.57 -6.42
C GLU A 99 -1.79 -12.06 -6.43
N VAL A 100 -2.83 -11.29 -6.11
CA VAL A 100 -2.75 -9.83 -5.97
C VAL A 100 -2.45 -9.52 -4.51
N ASN A 101 -1.27 -8.99 -4.25
CA ASN A 101 -0.80 -8.65 -2.90
C ASN A 101 -1.30 -7.27 -2.46
N ALA A 102 -1.49 -6.36 -3.40
CA ALA A 102 -1.96 -5.00 -3.14
C ALA A 102 -2.58 -4.38 -4.40
N VAL A 103 -3.27 -3.26 -4.22
CA VAL A 103 -3.85 -2.45 -5.29
C VAL A 103 -3.37 -1.01 -5.10
N LEU A 104 -2.73 -0.45 -6.11
CA LEU A 104 -2.18 0.91 -6.08
C LEU A 104 -3.11 1.87 -6.82
N PRO A 105 -3.51 3.01 -6.22
CA PRO A 105 -4.19 4.07 -6.96
C PRO A 105 -3.25 4.73 -7.98
N ILE A 106 -3.85 5.51 -8.88
CA ILE A 106 -3.12 6.40 -9.79
C ILE A 106 -2.26 7.39 -8.99
N ALA A 107 -1.16 7.83 -9.60
CA ALA A 107 -0.14 8.71 -9.05
C ALA A 107 0.79 8.07 -8.02
N ASP A 108 0.49 6.89 -7.46
CA ASP A 108 1.41 6.25 -6.51
C ASP A 108 2.85 6.13 -7.05
N ARG A 109 3.80 6.63 -6.27
CA ARG A 109 5.23 6.57 -6.58
C ARG A 109 5.88 5.27 -6.09
N LEU A 110 6.68 4.67 -6.97
CA LEU A 110 7.40 3.42 -6.70
C LEU A 110 8.87 3.53 -7.10
N GLN A 111 9.72 2.77 -6.43
CA GLN A 111 11.11 2.51 -6.82
C GLN A 111 11.19 1.17 -7.55
N ILE A 112 11.79 1.16 -8.74
CA ILE A 112 12.03 -0.07 -9.49
C ILE A 112 13.20 -0.81 -8.86
N ILE A 113 13.00 -2.09 -8.56
CA ILE A 113 14.05 -2.99 -8.07
C ILE A 113 14.65 -3.74 -9.26
N PHE A 114 13.78 -4.30 -10.11
CA PHE A 114 14.18 -5.17 -11.21
C PHE A 114 13.20 -5.06 -12.37
N GLN A 115 13.70 -5.21 -13.59
CA GLN A 115 12.88 -5.25 -14.80
C GLN A 115 13.24 -6.47 -15.64
N LYS A 116 12.23 -7.25 -16.04
CA LYS A 116 12.43 -8.35 -16.99
C LYS A 116 12.87 -7.81 -18.35
N PRO A 117 13.78 -8.50 -19.05
CA PRO A 117 14.34 -8.00 -20.32
C PRO A 117 13.37 -8.14 -21.49
N HIS A 118 12.40 -9.06 -21.40
CA HIS A 118 11.49 -9.38 -22.49
C HIS A 118 10.17 -8.66 -22.32
N LYS A 119 9.71 -8.08 -23.43
CA LYS A 119 8.35 -7.55 -23.53
C LYS A 119 7.36 -8.69 -23.71
N GLU A 120 6.20 -8.52 -23.11
CA GLU A 120 5.04 -9.38 -23.21
C GLU A 120 3.86 -8.56 -23.73
N LYS A 121 2.89 -9.24 -24.36
CA LYS A 121 1.63 -8.64 -24.80
C LYS A 121 0.51 -9.14 -23.90
N ILE A 122 -0.10 -8.24 -23.14
CA ILE A 122 -1.19 -8.54 -22.20
C ILE A 122 -2.39 -7.69 -22.58
N ASN A 123 -3.53 -8.31 -22.93
CA ASN A 123 -4.74 -7.59 -23.35
C ASN A 123 -4.48 -6.50 -24.40
N ASN A 124 -3.70 -6.83 -25.43
CA ASN A 124 -3.23 -5.93 -26.49
C ASN A 124 -2.26 -4.82 -26.09
N PHE A 125 -1.83 -4.77 -24.84
CA PHE A 125 -0.81 -3.85 -24.38
C PHE A 125 0.55 -4.51 -24.37
N GLU A 126 1.54 -3.83 -24.93
CA GLU A 126 2.94 -4.29 -24.92
C GLU A 126 3.70 -3.61 -23.79
N GLY A 127 4.46 -4.39 -23.03
CA GLY A 127 5.21 -3.91 -21.87
C GLY A 127 6.08 -5.00 -21.25
N THR A 128 6.83 -4.66 -20.22
CA THR A 128 7.63 -5.61 -19.43
C THR A 128 7.09 -5.72 -18.00
N TRP A 129 7.39 -6.84 -17.34
CA TRP A 129 7.16 -6.95 -15.91
C TRP A 129 8.30 -6.30 -15.12
N ILE A 130 7.93 -5.46 -14.17
CA ILE A 130 8.85 -4.82 -13.22
C ILE A 130 8.52 -5.29 -11.81
N LEU A 131 9.55 -5.56 -11.02
CA LEU A 131 9.46 -5.68 -9.57
C LEU A 131 9.75 -4.31 -8.98
N ALA A 132 8.82 -3.78 -8.21
CA ALA A 132 8.94 -2.46 -7.60
C ALA A 132 8.53 -2.48 -6.13
N THR A 133 8.93 -1.45 -5.40
CA THR A 133 8.57 -1.23 -3.99
C THR A 133 8.18 0.22 -3.77
N GLY A 134 7.23 0.45 -2.88
CA GLY A 134 6.83 1.77 -2.39
C GLY A 134 6.19 1.63 -1.02
N ASP A 135 5.65 2.72 -0.50
CA ASP A 135 5.16 2.77 0.89
C ASP A 135 3.99 1.81 1.14
N LYS A 136 3.16 1.56 0.12
CA LYS A 136 1.95 0.75 0.22
C LYS A 136 2.13 -0.70 -0.23
N ALA A 137 3.15 -0.99 -1.04
CA ALA A 137 3.28 -2.32 -1.64
C ALA A 137 4.68 -2.63 -2.18
N ARG A 138 4.95 -3.93 -2.32
CA ARG A 138 6.08 -4.48 -3.07
C ARG A 138 5.60 -5.68 -3.88
N GLY A 139 6.00 -5.75 -5.13
CA GLY A 139 5.69 -6.88 -6.00
C GLY A 139 5.80 -6.55 -7.48
N TRP A 140 5.27 -7.45 -8.30
CA TRP A 140 5.35 -7.38 -9.75
C TRP A 140 4.20 -6.58 -10.35
N LEU A 141 4.55 -5.72 -11.30
CA LEU A 141 3.67 -4.80 -12.00
C LEU A 141 3.99 -4.84 -13.49
N PHE A 142 3.00 -4.52 -14.34
CA PHE A 142 3.21 -4.42 -15.78
C PHE A 142 3.47 -2.96 -16.18
N ASP A 143 4.64 -2.70 -16.77
CA ASP A 143 5.17 -1.34 -16.99
C ASP A 143 4.37 -0.47 -17.97
N PHE A 144 3.45 -1.07 -18.72
CA PHE A 144 2.55 -0.34 -19.61
C PHE A 144 1.71 0.69 -18.84
N PHE A 145 1.35 0.35 -17.60
CA PHE A 145 0.59 1.19 -16.66
C PHE A 145 1.47 2.10 -15.81
N MET A 146 2.74 2.27 -16.18
CA MET A 146 3.70 3.09 -15.48
C MET A 146 4.10 4.31 -16.31
N ALA A 147 4.23 5.45 -15.64
CA ALA A 147 4.69 6.71 -16.21
C ALA A 147 6.18 6.91 -15.91
N TYR A 148 7.01 6.59 -16.90
CA TYR A 148 8.42 6.96 -16.89
C TYR A 148 8.55 8.42 -17.35
N PRO A 149 9.57 9.16 -16.90
CA PRO A 149 9.82 10.52 -17.36
C PRO A 149 9.83 10.66 -18.90
N SER A 150 10.34 9.65 -19.62
CA SER A 150 10.38 9.61 -21.09
C SER A 150 9.02 9.41 -21.78
N LYS A 151 7.97 9.00 -21.04
CA LYS A 151 6.61 8.82 -21.59
C LYS A 151 5.77 10.10 -21.54
N PHE A 152 6.24 11.11 -20.80
CA PHE A 152 5.54 12.38 -20.66
C PHE A 152 5.77 13.25 -21.91
N GLN A 153 4.68 13.85 -22.40
CA GLN A 153 4.69 14.78 -23.52
C GLN A 153 4.27 16.17 -23.05
N THR A 154 4.78 17.23 -23.68
CA THR A 154 4.40 18.61 -23.35
C THR A 154 2.88 18.77 -23.40
N LEU A 155 2.30 19.33 -22.34
CA LEU A 155 0.87 19.61 -22.27
C LEU A 155 0.62 21.04 -22.72
N TYR A 156 -0.10 21.23 -23.83
CA TYR A 156 -0.53 22.54 -24.31
C TYR A 156 -1.98 22.83 -23.92
N THR A 157 -2.22 24.01 -23.33
CA THR A 157 -3.52 24.47 -22.84
C THR A 157 -3.78 25.91 -23.31
N PRO A 158 -4.57 26.13 -24.38
CA PRO A 158 -4.72 27.46 -24.98
C PRO A 158 -5.46 28.46 -24.10
N SER A 159 -6.19 27.97 -23.10
CA SER A 159 -6.92 28.80 -22.14
C SER A 159 -6.37 28.56 -20.75
N ALA A 160 -6.15 29.64 -20.02
CA ALA A 160 -5.73 29.58 -18.63
C ALA A 160 -6.72 28.76 -17.81
N LYS A 161 -6.20 27.83 -17.02
CA LYS A 161 -6.95 27.03 -16.05
C LYS A 161 -6.31 27.17 -14.68
N GLN A 162 -7.11 26.98 -13.64
CA GLN A 162 -6.66 27.05 -12.26
C GLN A 162 -7.20 25.88 -11.46
N SER A 163 -6.39 25.40 -10.51
CA SER A 163 -6.81 24.46 -9.48
C SER A 163 -6.22 24.86 -8.15
N THR A 164 -6.97 24.67 -7.07
CA THR A 164 -6.52 24.97 -5.72
C THR A 164 -6.38 23.70 -4.90
N PHE A 165 -5.33 23.59 -4.10
CA PHE A 165 -5.16 22.52 -3.13
C PHE A 165 -4.68 23.07 -1.79
N ILE A 166 -4.93 22.33 -0.71
CA ILE A 166 -4.43 22.66 0.63
C ILE A 166 -3.26 21.73 0.91
N ASN A 167 -2.08 22.29 1.13
CA ASN A 167 -0.91 21.51 1.52
C ASN A 167 -1.12 20.98 2.96
N PRO A 168 -1.04 19.65 3.19
CA PRO A 168 -1.36 19.09 4.49
C PRO A 168 -0.30 19.42 5.57
N GLN A 169 0.94 19.73 5.20
CA GLN A 169 2.04 20.05 6.09
C GLN A 169 1.91 21.46 6.68
N ASP A 170 1.66 22.47 5.86
CA ASP A 170 1.60 23.88 6.28
C ASP A 170 0.19 24.47 6.36
N LYS A 171 -0.82 23.72 5.90
CA LYS A 171 -2.24 24.14 5.84
C LYS A 171 -2.51 25.33 4.93
N GLN A 172 -1.55 25.75 4.10
CA GLN A 172 -1.73 26.83 3.15
C GLN A 172 -2.50 26.36 1.92
N THR A 173 -3.31 27.26 1.37
CA THR A 173 -3.96 27.05 0.08
C THR A 173 -3.03 27.50 -1.03
N TYR A 174 -2.72 26.56 -1.91
CA TYR A 174 -1.94 26.80 -3.11
C TYR A 174 -2.86 26.83 -4.33
N THR A 175 -2.65 27.82 -5.20
CA THR A 175 -3.30 27.95 -6.50
C THR A 175 -2.30 27.62 -7.59
N PHE A 176 -2.62 26.58 -8.35
CA PHE A 176 -1.90 26.14 -9.52
C PHE A 176 -2.57 26.77 -10.75
N THR A 177 -1.90 27.73 -11.40
CA THR A 177 -2.37 28.34 -12.65
C THR A 177 -1.58 27.77 -13.81
N PHE A 178 -2.23 27.42 -14.91
CA PHE A 178 -1.54 26.91 -16.09
C PHE A 178 -2.15 27.45 -17.38
N GLN A 179 -1.26 27.83 -18.29
CA GLN A 179 -1.57 28.40 -19.59
C GLN A 179 -0.44 28.06 -20.56
N ASP A 180 -0.81 27.78 -21.81
CA ASP A 180 0.07 27.25 -22.84
C ASP A 180 0.74 25.97 -22.33
N THR A 181 2.06 25.99 -22.13
CA THR A 181 2.84 24.88 -21.57
C THR A 181 3.36 25.14 -20.16
N ASN A 182 3.05 26.32 -19.61
CA ASN A 182 3.62 26.81 -18.37
C ASN A 182 2.64 26.62 -17.21
N PHE A 183 3.21 26.52 -16.01
CA PHE A 183 2.46 26.65 -14.77
C PHE A 183 3.11 27.64 -13.81
N THR A 184 2.31 28.17 -12.91
CA THR A 184 2.74 28.92 -11.72
C THR A 184 2.00 28.40 -10.49
N LEU A 185 2.66 28.44 -9.34
CA LEU A 185 2.11 28.04 -8.04
C LEU A 185 2.13 29.25 -7.10
N THR A 186 0.99 29.58 -6.49
CA THR A 186 0.85 30.72 -5.56
C THR A 186 0.23 30.28 -4.23
N PRO A 187 0.73 30.68 -3.05
CA PRO A 187 1.89 31.56 -2.83
C PRO A 187 3.22 30.85 -3.16
N GLY A 188 4.16 31.57 -3.79
CA GLY A 188 5.50 31.06 -4.09
C GLY A 188 6.03 31.51 -5.46
N PRO A 189 7.37 31.52 -5.65
CA PRO A 189 7.99 31.83 -6.94
C PRO A 189 8.16 30.57 -7.80
N VAL A 190 7.30 29.55 -7.65
CA VAL A 190 7.46 28.29 -8.38
C VAL A 190 6.72 28.41 -9.71
N GLN A 191 7.48 28.28 -10.78
CA GLN A 191 7.00 28.20 -12.15
C GLN A 191 7.70 27.06 -12.87
N GLY A 192 7.11 26.60 -13.97
CA GLY A 192 7.76 25.61 -14.82
C GLY A 192 6.87 25.14 -15.94
N LYS A 193 7.11 23.91 -16.38
CA LYS A 193 6.42 23.32 -17.53
C LYS A 193 5.55 22.13 -17.14
N MET A 194 4.46 21.97 -17.87
CA MET A 194 3.57 20.85 -17.71
C MET A 194 3.77 19.79 -18.78
N TYR A 195 3.67 18.55 -18.34
CA TYR A 195 3.68 17.39 -19.20
C TYR A 195 2.53 16.47 -18.85
N ARG A 196 2.08 15.67 -19.82
CA ARG A 196 0.98 14.72 -19.66
C ARG A 196 1.40 13.34 -20.11
N PHE A 197 0.93 12.34 -19.37
CA PHE A 197 0.91 10.95 -19.81
C PHE A 197 -0.40 10.31 -19.31
N ARG A 198 -1.31 9.98 -20.24
CA ARG A 198 -2.67 9.52 -19.92
C ARG A 198 -3.38 10.51 -18.99
N ASP A 199 -3.77 10.08 -17.80
CA ASP A 199 -4.48 10.88 -16.81
C ASP A 199 -3.53 11.52 -15.79
N LEU A 200 -2.21 11.30 -15.91
CA LEU A 200 -1.20 11.97 -15.10
C LEU A 200 -0.74 13.27 -15.75
N ILE A 201 -0.52 14.27 -14.91
CA ILE A 201 0.10 15.53 -15.23
C ILE A 201 1.33 15.68 -14.36
N TRP A 202 2.47 15.94 -14.99
CA TRP A 202 3.72 16.25 -14.30
C TRP A 202 4.00 17.74 -14.44
N ALA A 203 3.97 18.46 -13.33
CA ALA A 203 4.40 19.84 -13.25
C ALA A 203 5.87 19.87 -12.83
N LYS A 204 6.75 20.21 -13.78
CA LYS A 204 8.19 20.22 -13.58
C LYS A 204 8.68 21.67 -13.40
N PRO A 205 9.11 22.06 -12.19
CA PRO A 205 9.65 23.40 -11.95
C PRO A 205 10.87 23.70 -12.83
N ASP A 206 11.06 24.96 -13.23
CA ASP A 206 12.22 25.38 -14.03
C ASP A 206 13.54 25.26 -13.24
N ASN A 207 13.52 25.60 -11.94
CA ASN A 207 14.69 25.57 -11.05
C ASN A 207 14.89 24.20 -10.35
N TYR A 208 14.56 23.10 -11.05
CA TYR A 208 14.56 21.75 -10.51
C TYR A 208 15.89 21.34 -9.82
N TYR A 209 17.02 21.92 -10.21
CA TYR A 209 18.34 21.56 -9.69
C TYR A 209 18.75 22.29 -8.40
N ASP A 210 18.08 23.38 -8.03
CA ASP A 210 18.52 24.27 -6.94
C ASP A 210 17.70 24.14 -5.65
N THR A 211 16.60 23.39 -5.65
CA THR A 211 15.77 23.17 -4.46
C THR A 211 16.10 21.86 -3.76
N PRO A 212 16.51 21.87 -2.47
CA PRO A 212 16.83 20.66 -1.71
C PRO A 212 15.61 19.75 -1.46
N GLN A 213 14.40 20.24 -1.74
CA GLN A 213 13.19 19.44 -1.82
C GLN A 213 12.89 19.12 -3.28
N LYS A 214 13.31 17.92 -3.71
CA LYS A 214 12.96 17.31 -5.01
C LYS A 214 11.48 16.93 -5.04
N GLU A 215 10.59 17.89 -4.81
CA GLU A 215 9.15 17.68 -4.93
C GLU A 215 8.79 17.65 -6.41
N LEU A 216 8.64 16.42 -6.92
CA LEU A 216 7.98 16.20 -8.19
C LEU A 216 6.48 16.36 -7.94
N TYR A 217 5.89 17.41 -8.49
CA TYR A 217 4.45 17.61 -8.42
C TYR A 217 3.78 16.75 -9.48
N PHE A 218 3.33 15.57 -9.07
CA PHE A 218 2.43 14.74 -9.87
C PHE A 218 1.00 15.06 -9.49
N PHE A 219 0.22 15.37 -10.53
CA PHE A 219 -1.21 15.51 -10.44
C PHE A 219 -1.85 14.41 -11.28
N TYR A 220 -3.11 14.13 -11.01
CA TYR A 220 -3.93 13.32 -11.89
C TYR A 220 -5.29 13.95 -12.11
N LEU A 221 -5.92 13.62 -13.23
CA LEU A 221 -7.30 13.99 -13.49
C LEU A 221 -8.20 12.92 -12.88
N ASP A 222 -9.12 13.34 -12.01
CA ASP A 222 -10.18 12.45 -11.54
C ASP A 222 -11.17 12.13 -12.68
N GLN A 223 -12.14 11.24 -12.42
CA GLN A 223 -13.14 10.84 -13.41
C GLN A 223 -14.00 12.01 -13.92
N LYS A 224 -14.04 13.14 -13.23
CA LYS A 224 -14.76 14.36 -13.62
C LYS A 224 -13.85 15.36 -14.35
N GLY A 225 -12.58 15.00 -14.56
CA GLY A 225 -11.57 15.86 -15.17
C GLY A 225 -11.03 16.94 -14.23
N HIS A 226 -11.24 16.82 -12.92
CA HIS A 226 -10.65 17.75 -11.97
C HIS A 226 -9.21 17.35 -11.63
N LEU A 227 -8.35 18.35 -11.51
CA LEU A 227 -6.97 18.14 -11.10
C LEU A 227 -6.90 17.78 -9.61
N LYS A 228 -6.28 16.66 -9.29
CA LYS A 228 -6.01 16.18 -7.93
C LYS A 228 -4.51 16.07 -7.73
N LEU A 229 -4.05 16.51 -6.56
CA LEU A 229 -2.67 16.29 -6.11
C LEU A 229 -2.59 14.89 -5.47
N GLU A 230 -1.49 14.18 -5.69
CA GLU A 230 -1.15 13.00 -4.89
C GLU A 230 -0.89 13.45 -3.43
N ASN A 231 -1.54 12.82 -2.46
CA ASN A 231 -1.33 13.11 -1.03
C ASN A 231 -0.12 12.37 -0.48
#